data_AF-M1F958-F1
#
_entry.id   AF-M1F958-F1
#
_cell.length_a   1.000
_cell.length_b   1.000
_cell.length_c   1.000
_cell.angle_alpha   90.00
_cell.angle_beta   90.00
_cell.angle_gamma   90.00
#
_symmetry.space_group_name_H-M   'P 1'
#
loop_
_entity.id
_entity.type
_entity.pdbx_description
1 polymer ?
#
loop_
_entity_poly.entity_id
_entity_poly.type
_entity_poly.pdbx_seq_one_letter_code
_entity_poly.pdbx_strand_id
1 'polypeptide(L)'
;MLHSVINHSFRNNYFLLDKRISLMSCVPIGRTFSPIATRAFSTTAIRRAEDFNPESLALEHINSGKPTNASVINKILLNQDITITDSKLKELLKVEGVELNLYTSSFPLVQEDYKLFSELTGKSSYKGYFGVYMFIHKITGKKYVGSSNLLRRRMDYYFKGDFPLMGKFLPLLSKEGLGAFKLIIFKLDKNKFKVKDALILEQYHLLNKEFDLNTLKVVNTGSSKGESVYVYDLTCSTLYYHASSKIELKRVLKVHPETCKKYLDSNLPYLNRFLLLSGLISTAVKSNMSIPYLLDIMQKERQKTYTLGTRRNIPVILEIKDGNTYVDSWGQTLKFDSLTTCINYLRDLGLIIKRETLSKYIKIEKEFYKFLCKYSYNSKPDNFEEVGLIIDEYKKLWKEDLAVIPKVNQKNKPILVKGPADFSKEFETITDTIKYFESINIKLNRKYLYVQLKNGKPYKGYYFYYL
;
A
#
# COMPACT_ATOMS: atom_id res chain seq x y z
N MET A 1 -43.34 14.34 41.94
CA MET A 1 -43.52 15.63 41.24
C MET A 1 -43.45 15.36 39.75
N LEU A 2 -44.62 15.35 39.12
CA LEU A 2 -44.84 15.25 37.67
C LEU A 2 -44.72 16.64 37.02
N HIS A 3 -44.24 16.66 35.78
CA HIS A 3 -44.84 17.34 34.60
C HIS A 3 -43.89 17.03 33.43
N SER A 4 -44.16 16.17 32.44
CA SER A 4 -45.27 16.00 31.50
C SER A 4 -45.46 17.15 30.49
N VAL A 5 -45.10 16.83 29.22
CA VAL A 5 -45.84 17.05 27.95
C VAL A 5 -46.23 18.51 27.61
N ILE A 6 -45.98 19.04 26.40
CA ILE A 6 -46.92 18.96 25.26
C ILE A 6 -46.26 19.45 23.94
N ASN A 7 -46.59 18.70 22.89
CA ASN A 7 -46.47 18.94 21.45
C ASN A 7 -47.08 20.27 20.96
N HIS A 8 -46.64 20.72 19.77
CA HIS A 8 -47.45 21.21 18.64
C HIS A 8 -46.60 22.18 17.80
N SER A 9 -46.74 22.38 16.49
CA SER A 9 -47.18 21.59 15.35
C SER A 9 -47.17 22.54 14.15
N PHE A 10 -47.05 21.96 12.95
CA PHE A 10 -47.68 22.41 11.70
C PHE A 10 -47.30 23.75 11.02
N ARG A 11 -46.78 23.57 9.79
CA ARG A 11 -47.21 24.17 8.50
C ARG A 11 -47.37 25.69 8.37
N ASN A 12 -46.67 26.24 7.38
CA ASN A 12 -47.28 26.86 6.17
C ASN A 12 -46.16 27.08 5.14
N ASN A 13 -46.17 26.41 3.99
CA ASN A 13 -46.96 26.64 2.77
C ASN A 13 -46.31 27.62 1.78
N TYR A 14 -45.87 27.03 0.67
CA TYR A 14 -45.77 27.48 -0.72
C TYR A 14 -46.37 28.84 -1.11
N PHE A 15 -45.71 29.54 -2.06
CA PHE A 15 -46.14 29.95 -3.43
C PHE A 15 -45.01 30.85 -4.01
N LEU A 16 -44.38 30.53 -5.16
CA LEU A 16 -44.70 30.97 -6.56
C LEU A 16 -44.84 32.50 -6.67
N LEU A 17 -44.31 33.26 -7.64
CA LEU A 17 -44.06 33.01 -9.06
C LEU A 17 -43.26 34.20 -9.66
N ASP A 18 -42.50 33.91 -10.73
CA ASP A 18 -42.23 34.68 -11.95
C ASP A 18 -41.93 36.20 -12.00
N LYS A 19 -40.86 36.53 -12.74
CA LYS A 19 -40.88 37.56 -13.81
C LYS A 19 -39.68 37.34 -14.77
N ARG A 20 -39.92 36.66 -15.91
CA ARG A 20 -39.93 37.21 -17.30
C ARG A 20 -39.01 38.45 -17.57
N ILE A 21 -38.20 38.64 -18.63
CA ILE A 21 -38.19 38.32 -20.09
C ILE A 21 -36.79 38.68 -20.66
N SER A 22 -36.23 37.92 -21.62
CA SER A 22 -35.90 38.41 -22.98
C SER A 22 -35.24 37.35 -23.86
N LEU A 23 -36.00 36.99 -24.91
CA LEU A 23 -35.60 36.24 -26.11
C LEU A 23 -34.85 37.18 -27.06
N MET A 24 -33.90 36.63 -27.83
CA MET A 24 -33.86 36.80 -29.30
C MET A 24 -32.86 35.79 -29.90
N SER A 25 -33.32 35.13 -30.95
CA SER A 25 -32.67 34.09 -31.74
C SER A 25 -32.43 34.60 -33.17
N CYS A 26 -31.35 34.15 -33.83
CA CYS A 26 -31.36 33.47 -35.15
C CYS A 26 -30.05 33.63 -35.97
N VAL A 27 -29.42 32.48 -36.28
CA VAL A 27 -28.99 31.98 -37.62
C VAL A 27 -27.68 32.54 -38.30
N PRO A 28 -26.95 31.72 -39.11
CA PRO A 28 -25.48 31.72 -39.20
C PRO A 28 -24.87 32.05 -40.59
N ILE A 29 -23.54 31.79 -40.72
CA ILE A 29 -22.67 31.61 -41.92
C ILE A 29 -21.62 32.74 -42.12
N GLY A 30 -20.34 32.34 -42.27
CA GLY A 30 -19.31 33.15 -42.93
C GLY A 30 -17.86 32.80 -42.59
N ARG A 31 -17.20 32.00 -43.44
CA ARG A 31 -15.74 31.87 -43.51
C ARG A 31 -15.14 33.17 -44.07
N THR A 32 -14.14 33.76 -43.41
CA THR A 32 -13.06 34.50 -44.08
C THR A 32 -11.78 34.49 -43.23
N PHE A 33 -10.66 34.61 -43.93
CA PHE A 33 -9.27 34.41 -43.55
C PHE A 33 -8.73 35.41 -42.50
N SER A 34 -7.64 34.97 -41.84
CA SER A 34 -6.75 35.67 -40.89
C SER A 34 -6.20 37.02 -41.40
N PRO A 35 -5.76 37.93 -40.52
CA PRO A 35 -4.35 37.87 -40.10
C PRO A 35 -4.11 38.12 -38.59
N ILE A 36 -3.20 37.29 -38.04
CA ILE A 36 -2.11 37.61 -37.11
C ILE A 36 -2.31 38.88 -36.24
N ALA A 37 -2.67 38.65 -34.97
CA ALA A 37 -2.36 39.56 -33.88
C ALA A 37 -1.78 38.75 -32.72
N THR A 38 -0.44 38.75 -32.64
CA THR A 38 0.34 38.30 -31.48
C THR A 38 -0.05 39.13 -30.26
N ARG A 39 -0.96 38.61 -29.43
CA ARG A 39 -1.08 39.05 -28.03
C ARG A 39 -0.32 38.07 -27.16
N ALA A 40 0.86 38.51 -26.76
CA ALA A 40 1.63 37.93 -25.69
C ALA A 40 0.78 37.92 -24.41
N PHE A 41 0.51 36.73 -23.89
CA PHE A 41 0.05 36.54 -22.52
C PHE A 41 1.14 35.79 -21.76
N SER A 42 1.54 36.42 -20.66
CA SER A 42 2.59 36.03 -19.73
C SER A 42 2.50 34.55 -19.32
N THR A 43 3.46 33.75 -19.76
CA THR A 43 3.68 32.38 -19.25
C THR A 43 4.45 32.44 -17.93
N THR A 44 3.75 32.77 -16.84
CA THR A 44 4.29 32.67 -15.48
C THR A 44 3.19 32.19 -14.53
N ALA A 45 2.83 30.90 -14.61
CA ALA A 45 2.20 30.18 -13.49
C ALA A 45 1.93 28.67 -13.71
N ILE A 46 2.15 28.08 -14.90
CA ILE A 46 1.80 26.66 -15.13
C ILE A 46 2.97 25.92 -15.80
N ARG A 47 4.00 25.62 -15.00
CA ARG A 47 5.04 24.63 -15.30
C ARG A 47 5.57 24.05 -13.99
N ARG A 48 4.84 23.21 -13.26
CA ARG A 48 5.42 22.37 -12.18
C ARG A 48 4.57 21.12 -11.93
N ALA A 49 4.79 20.09 -12.74
CA ALA A 49 4.55 18.71 -12.33
C ALA A 49 5.41 17.73 -13.15
N GLU A 50 5.73 18.05 -14.41
CA GLU A 50 6.56 17.19 -15.27
C GLU A 50 8.08 17.46 -15.13
N ASP A 51 8.50 18.61 -14.58
CA ASP A 51 9.93 19.00 -14.45
C ASP A 51 10.51 18.90 -13.02
N PHE A 52 9.74 18.42 -12.03
CA PHE A 52 10.20 18.40 -10.65
C PHE A 52 11.01 17.13 -10.35
N ASN A 53 12.33 17.20 -10.49
CA ASN A 53 13.27 16.15 -10.08
C ASN A 53 14.10 16.57 -8.86
N PRO A 54 13.75 16.13 -7.64
CA PRO A 54 14.50 16.42 -6.42
C PRO A 54 15.98 16.05 -6.49
N GLU A 55 16.33 14.95 -7.15
CA GLU A 55 17.71 14.47 -7.23
C GLU A 55 18.54 15.41 -8.11
N SER A 56 18.00 15.86 -9.25
CA SER A 56 18.63 16.89 -10.07
C SER A 56 18.86 18.18 -9.29
N LEU A 57 17.85 18.64 -8.54
CA LEU A 57 17.96 19.84 -7.71
C LEU A 57 19.02 19.71 -6.61
N ALA A 58 19.14 18.53 -6.00
CA ALA A 58 20.17 18.25 -5.00
C ALA A 58 21.57 18.28 -5.62
N LEU A 59 21.76 17.63 -6.79
CA LEU A 59 23.02 17.61 -7.51
C LEU A 59 23.44 19.00 -8.01
N GLU A 60 22.50 19.78 -8.57
CA GLU A 60 22.74 21.17 -8.97
C GLU A 60 23.23 22.01 -7.79
N HIS A 61 22.57 21.90 -6.63
CA HIS A 61 22.96 22.62 -5.43
C HIS A 61 24.35 22.21 -4.94
N ILE A 62 24.64 20.91 -4.87
CA ILE A 62 25.96 20.38 -4.49
C ILE A 62 27.05 20.94 -5.43
N ASN A 63 26.81 20.90 -6.73
CA ASN A 63 27.75 21.38 -7.75
C ASN A 63 27.93 22.90 -7.71
N SER A 64 26.91 23.64 -7.27
CA SER A 64 27.00 25.10 -7.13
C SER A 64 27.93 25.56 -6.00
N GLY A 65 28.21 24.69 -5.01
CA GLY A 65 29.02 25.02 -3.83
C GLY A 65 28.41 26.07 -2.89
N LYS A 66 27.15 26.49 -3.12
CA LYS A 66 26.46 27.49 -2.30
C LYS A 66 26.08 26.94 -0.92
N PRO A 67 26.01 27.79 0.12
CA PRO A 67 25.55 27.34 1.44
C PRO A 67 24.11 26.86 1.40
N THR A 68 23.85 25.73 2.06
CA THR A 68 22.50 25.17 2.20
C THR A 68 21.68 25.99 3.18
N ASN A 69 20.50 26.46 2.75
CA ASN A 69 19.53 27.18 3.59
C ASN A 69 18.14 26.52 3.53
N ALA A 70 17.17 27.04 4.29
CA ALA A 70 15.84 26.47 4.33
C ALA A 70 15.13 26.49 2.97
N SER A 71 15.34 27.53 2.16
CA SER A 71 14.75 27.66 0.82
C SER A 71 15.18 26.51 -0.10
N VAL A 72 16.47 26.17 -0.10
CA VAL A 72 17.01 25.04 -0.87
C VAL A 72 16.38 23.71 -0.42
N ILE A 73 16.36 23.47 0.90
CA ILE A 73 15.78 22.24 1.45
C ILE A 73 14.29 22.13 1.10
N ASN A 74 13.52 23.21 1.28
CA ASN A 74 12.10 23.25 0.95
C ASN A 74 11.84 23.00 -0.54
N LYS A 75 12.73 23.50 -1.41
CA LYS A 75 12.65 23.26 -2.85
C LYS A 75 12.84 21.78 -3.17
N ILE A 76 13.82 21.12 -2.54
CA ILE A 76 14.13 19.70 -2.78
C ILE A 76 13.05 18.79 -2.17
N LEU A 77 12.56 19.11 -0.98
CA LEU A 77 11.57 18.30 -0.25
C LEU A 77 10.11 18.67 -0.55
N LEU A 78 9.86 19.46 -1.59
CA LEU A 78 8.53 19.97 -1.93
C LEU A 78 7.48 18.84 -2.09
N ASN A 79 7.87 17.71 -2.70
CA ASN A 79 6.99 16.55 -2.90
C ASN A 79 6.73 15.74 -1.61
N GLN A 80 7.46 16.00 -0.54
CA GLN A 80 7.34 15.27 0.73
C GLN A 80 6.45 15.98 1.76
N ASP A 81 5.93 17.17 1.43
CA ASP A 81 5.16 18.02 2.36
C ASP A 81 5.93 18.22 3.69
N ILE A 82 7.21 18.55 3.54
CA ILE A 82 8.14 18.89 4.60
C ILE A 82 8.66 20.29 4.29
N THR A 83 8.41 21.21 5.21
CA THR A 83 8.89 22.59 5.11
C THR A 83 9.58 22.99 6.40
N ILE A 84 10.59 23.85 6.28
CA ILE A 84 11.36 24.40 7.39
C ILE A 84 11.62 25.89 7.18
N THR A 85 11.80 26.64 8.26
CA THR A 85 12.25 28.04 8.25
C THR A 85 13.74 28.10 8.59
N ASP A 86 14.45 29.15 8.16
CA ASP A 86 15.89 29.30 8.49
C ASP A 86 16.14 29.36 10.00
N SER A 87 15.21 29.93 10.76
CA SER A 87 15.29 29.92 12.24
C SER A 87 15.28 28.50 12.80
N LYS A 88 14.33 27.65 12.34
CA LYS A 88 14.24 26.26 12.80
C LYS A 88 15.41 25.42 12.30
N LEU A 89 15.90 25.68 11.10
CA LEU A 89 17.10 25.01 10.56
C LEU A 89 18.32 25.33 11.43
N LYS A 90 18.52 26.60 11.81
CA LYS A 90 19.58 26.99 12.75
C LYS A 90 19.45 26.29 14.10
N GLU A 91 18.23 26.12 14.62
CA GLU A 91 18.04 25.34 15.85
C GLU A 91 18.40 23.87 15.71
N LEU A 92 18.08 23.25 14.56
CA LEU A 92 18.43 21.85 14.30
C LEU A 92 19.93 21.65 14.18
N LEU A 93 20.63 22.59 13.54
CA LEU A 93 22.08 22.52 13.36
C LEU A 93 22.86 22.74 14.66
N LYS A 94 22.22 23.23 15.73
CA LYS A 94 22.82 23.32 17.08
C LYS A 94 22.81 21.99 17.84
N VAL A 95 22.15 20.96 17.32
CA VAL A 95 22.13 19.64 17.97
C VAL A 95 23.53 19.03 17.84
N GLU A 96 24.16 18.77 18.98
CA GLU A 96 25.48 18.16 19.02
C GLU A 96 25.41 16.67 18.65
N GLY A 97 26.32 16.24 17.77
CA GLY A 97 26.51 14.84 17.43
C GLY A 97 27.45 14.18 18.43
N VAL A 98 27.02 13.09 19.03
CA VAL A 98 27.86 12.32 19.95
C VAL A 98 28.56 11.20 19.19
N GLU A 99 29.88 11.17 19.30
CA GLU A 99 30.73 10.15 18.70
C GLU A 99 30.74 8.86 19.52
N LEU A 100 30.64 7.74 18.81
CA LEU A 100 30.80 6.40 19.33
C LEU A 100 31.91 5.71 18.54
N ASN A 101 32.92 5.24 19.26
CA ASN A 101 33.98 4.43 18.68
C ASN A 101 33.55 2.97 18.61
N LEU A 102 33.48 2.44 17.40
CA LEU A 102 33.21 1.03 17.15
C LEU A 102 34.57 0.33 17.14
N TYR A 103 34.94 -0.31 18.27
CA TYR A 103 36.27 -0.93 18.43
C TYR A 103 36.33 -2.40 17.99
N THR A 104 35.20 -3.08 17.80
CA THR A 104 35.17 -4.49 17.44
C THR A 104 34.22 -4.79 16.28
N SER A 105 34.65 -5.73 15.43
CA SER A 105 33.87 -6.37 14.36
C SER A 105 32.69 -7.21 14.88
N SER A 106 32.59 -7.39 16.20
CA SER A 106 31.52 -8.11 16.87
C SER A 106 31.00 -7.32 18.07
N PHE A 107 29.68 -7.19 18.16
CA PHE A 107 28.97 -6.82 19.38
C PHE A 107 29.35 -7.82 20.50
N PRO A 108 29.69 -7.37 21.73
CA PRO A 108 29.22 -6.15 22.37
C PRO A 108 30.26 -5.04 22.55
N LEU A 109 29.78 -3.80 22.60
CA LEU A 109 30.54 -2.61 23.03
C LEU A 109 31.06 -2.79 24.47
N VAL A 110 32.16 -2.11 24.83
CA VAL A 110 32.59 -1.99 26.24
C VAL A 110 31.43 -1.43 27.07
N GLN A 111 31.32 -1.83 28.35
CA GLN A 111 30.13 -1.55 29.17
C GLN A 111 29.73 -0.07 29.22
N GLU A 112 30.71 0.84 29.20
CA GLU A 112 30.52 2.29 29.15
C GLU A 112 29.98 2.76 27.80
N ASP A 113 30.56 2.29 26.69
CA ASP A 113 30.09 2.55 25.32
C ASP A 113 28.67 2.01 25.09
N TYR A 114 28.34 0.87 25.69
CA TYR A 114 26.98 0.31 25.60
C TYR A 114 25.94 1.16 26.34
N LYS A 115 26.32 1.74 27.49
CA LYS A 115 25.46 2.66 28.25
C LYS A 115 25.21 3.93 27.44
N LEU A 116 26.26 4.55 26.92
CA LEU A 116 26.17 5.74 26.07
C LEU A 116 25.35 5.46 24.80
N PHE A 117 25.61 4.34 24.13
CA PHE A 117 24.82 3.90 22.99
C PHE A 117 23.33 3.76 23.31
N SER A 118 22.99 3.18 24.47
CA SER A 118 21.61 3.03 24.92
C SER A 118 20.94 4.37 25.28
N GLU A 119 21.70 5.34 25.81
CA GLU A 119 21.23 6.70 26.09
C GLU A 119 20.95 7.50 24.82
N LEU A 120 21.72 7.25 23.75
CA LEU A 120 21.56 7.91 22.45
C LEU A 120 20.46 7.28 21.59
N THR A 121 20.33 5.96 21.62
CA THR A 121 19.45 5.22 20.68
C THR A 121 18.17 4.69 21.32
N GLY A 122 18.17 4.50 22.63
CA GLY A 122 17.12 3.85 23.40
C GLY A 122 17.48 2.40 23.77
N LYS A 123 16.84 1.90 24.83
CA LYS A 123 17.07 0.53 25.34
C LYS A 123 16.39 -0.57 24.51
N SER A 124 15.42 -0.20 23.66
CA SER A 124 14.62 -1.15 22.89
C SER A 124 14.49 -0.74 21.42
N SER A 125 14.47 -1.72 20.53
CA SER A 125 14.19 -1.55 19.11
C SER A 125 12.75 -1.12 18.80
N TYR A 126 11.83 -1.22 19.77
CA TYR A 126 10.42 -0.83 19.62
C TYR A 126 10.05 0.47 20.35
N LYS A 127 10.90 0.91 21.28
CA LYS A 127 10.74 2.14 22.07
C LYS A 127 12.10 2.81 22.20
N GLY A 128 12.36 3.79 21.34
CA GLY A 128 13.64 4.46 21.26
C GLY A 128 13.52 5.92 20.82
N TYR A 129 14.67 6.53 20.58
CA TYR A 129 14.76 7.93 20.16
C TYR A 129 14.81 8.03 18.63
N PHE A 130 14.47 9.20 18.10
CA PHE A 130 14.62 9.53 16.68
C PHE A 130 15.77 10.52 16.50
N GLY A 131 16.32 10.56 15.30
CA GLY A 131 17.44 11.43 14.99
C GLY A 131 18.19 11.03 13.73
N VAL A 132 19.39 11.59 13.60
CA VAL A 132 20.31 11.36 12.49
C VAL A 132 21.53 10.58 12.98
N TYR A 133 22.09 9.75 12.12
CA TYR A 133 23.34 9.05 12.39
C TYR A 133 24.27 9.17 11.18
N MET A 134 25.57 9.19 11.44
CA MET A 134 26.61 9.26 10.42
C MET A 134 27.66 8.19 10.65
N PHE A 135 28.02 7.48 9.58
CA PHE A 135 29.20 6.64 9.56
C PHE A 135 30.31 7.36 8.79
N ILE A 136 31.48 7.48 9.39
CA ILE A 136 32.66 8.09 8.78
C ILE A 136 33.73 7.01 8.73
N HIS A 137 34.19 6.68 7.53
CA HIS A 137 35.25 5.71 7.34
C HIS A 137 36.57 6.27 7.90
N LYS A 138 37.20 5.55 8.84
CA LYS A 138 38.37 6.06 9.59
C LYS A 138 39.57 6.41 8.70
N ILE A 139 39.82 5.59 7.67
CA ILE A 139 40.96 5.79 6.75
C ILE A 139 40.62 6.78 5.63
N THR A 140 39.62 6.48 4.82
CA THR A 140 39.28 7.28 3.62
C THR A 140 38.52 8.57 3.91
N GLY A 141 37.98 8.77 5.12
CA GLY A 141 37.17 9.92 5.49
C GLY A 141 35.77 9.96 4.85
N LYS A 142 35.43 8.96 4.02
CA LYS A 142 34.15 8.85 3.32
C LYS A 142 32.97 8.77 4.29
N LYS A 143 31.88 9.47 3.98
CA LYS A 143 30.75 9.64 4.92
C LYS A 143 29.45 9.08 4.37
N TYR A 144 28.70 8.44 5.26
CA TYR A 144 27.31 8.04 5.07
C TYR A 144 26.44 8.69 6.13
N VAL A 145 25.27 9.20 5.76
CA VAL A 145 24.27 9.74 6.67
C VAL A 145 22.92 9.06 6.46
N GLY A 146 22.16 8.91 7.54
CA GLY A 146 20.76 8.57 7.46
C GLY A 146 19.99 9.04 8.69
N SER A 147 18.67 9.14 8.58
CA SER A 147 17.79 9.36 9.73
C SER A 147 17.00 8.10 10.11
N SER A 148 16.45 8.11 11.31
CA SER A 148 15.51 7.09 11.77
C SER A 148 14.52 7.65 12.78
N ASN A 149 13.30 7.16 12.74
CA ASN A 149 12.32 7.35 13.80
C ASN A 149 12.62 6.49 15.06
N LEU A 150 13.43 5.45 14.90
CA LEU A 150 13.87 4.53 15.94
C LEU A 150 15.35 4.24 15.70
N LEU A 151 16.23 5.03 16.31
CA LEU A 151 17.68 4.91 16.17
C LEU A 151 18.15 3.50 16.58
N ARG A 152 17.68 2.97 17.72
CA ARG A 152 18.08 1.63 18.20
C ARG A 152 17.82 0.54 17.17
N ARG A 153 16.62 0.51 16.59
CA ARG A 153 16.25 -0.47 15.56
C ARG A 153 17.15 -0.36 14.33
N ARG A 154 17.51 0.85 13.92
CA ARG A 154 18.36 1.10 12.76
C ARG A 154 19.82 0.72 13.03
N MET A 155 20.33 0.99 14.23
CA MET A 155 21.68 0.57 14.61
C MET A 155 21.76 -0.94 14.74
N ASP A 156 20.78 -1.59 15.37
CA ASP A 156 20.70 -3.06 15.46
C ASP A 156 20.69 -3.70 14.06
N TYR A 157 20.08 -3.06 13.06
CA TYR A 157 20.09 -3.53 11.67
C TYR A 157 21.51 -3.53 11.07
N TYR A 158 22.26 -2.43 11.20
CA TYR A 158 23.64 -2.39 10.73
C TYR A 158 24.56 -3.33 11.52
N PHE A 159 24.32 -3.46 12.83
CA PHE A 159 25.20 -4.25 13.70
C PHE A 159 24.99 -5.76 13.55
N LYS A 160 23.81 -6.19 13.13
CA LYS A 160 23.53 -7.61 12.82
C LYS A 160 24.17 -8.09 11.51
N GLY A 161 24.45 -7.18 10.57
CA GLY A 161 25.01 -7.55 9.27
C GLY A 161 24.01 -8.19 8.28
N ASP A 162 22.74 -8.38 8.66
CA ASP A 162 21.71 -8.99 7.80
C ASP A 162 21.04 -7.94 6.90
N PHE A 163 21.80 -7.41 5.95
CA PHE A 163 21.36 -6.39 5.02
C PHE A 163 21.75 -6.72 3.57
N PRO A 164 20.96 -6.30 2.56
CA PRO A 164 21.30 -6.52 1.17
C PRO A 164 22.52 -5.67 0.78
N LEU A 165 23.43 -6.25 -0.02
CA LEU A 165 24.64 -5.58 -0.52
C LEU A 165 24.29 -4.61 -1.67
N MET A 166 23.68 -3.48 -1.31
CA MET A 166 23.18 -2.47 -2.24
C MET A 166 23.79 -1.08 -1.94
N GLY A 167 23.95 -0.27 -2.98
CA GLY A 167 24.56 1.07 -2.87
C GLY A 167 26.06 1.01 -2.55
N LYS A 168 26.61 2.11 -2.03
CA LYS A 168 28.05 2.20 -1.72
C LYS A 168 28.38 1.85 -0.26
N PHE A 169 27.52 2.23 0.68
CA PHE A 169 27.78 2.07 2.11
C PHE A 169 27.73 0.62 2.58
N LEU A 170 26.65 -0.11 2.27
CA LEU A 170 26.43 -1.47 2.81
C LEU A 170 27.49 -2.48 2.35
N PRO A 171 27.91 -2.52 1.07
CA PRO A 171 29.01 -3.39 0.66
C PRO A 171 30.32 -3.08 1.37
N LEU A 172 30.64 -1.78 1.56
CA LEU A 172 31.85 -1.36 2.27
C LEU A 172 31.79 -1.76 3.75
N LEU A 173 30.65 -1.56 4.40
CA LEU A 173 30.41 -1.97 5.78
C LEU A 173 30.51 -3.48 5.95
N SER A 174 29.98 -4.27 5.01
CA SER A 174 30.07 -5.73 5.03
C SER A 174 31.50 -6.23 4.83
N LYS A 175 32.30 -5.53 4.01
CA LYS A 175 33.67 -5.92 3.68
C LYS A 175 34.64 -5.62 4.82
N GLU A 176 34.55 -4.43 5.40
CA GLU A 176 35.55 -3.92 6.36
C GLU A 176 35.07 -3.96 7.82
N GLY A 177 33.76 -4.23 8.03
CA GLY A 177 33.14 -4.31 9.33
C GLY A 177 32.93 -2.95 10.00
N LEU A 178 32.24 -2.97 11.14
CA LEU A 178 31.95 -1.77 11.94
C LEU A 178 33.22 -1.06 12.44
N GLY A 179 34.27 -1.82 12.73
CA GLY A 179 35.54 -1.31 13.26
C GLY A 179 36.24 -0.29 12.34
N ALA A 180 35.97 -0.36 11.03
CA ALA A 180 36.50 0.58 10.04
C ALA A 180 35.82 1.97 10.08
N PHE A 181 34.72 2.11 10.83
CA PHE A 181 33.93 3.33 10.86
C PHE A 181 33.86 3.95 12.26
N LYS A 182 33.77 5.27 12.26
CA LYS A 182 33.34 6.11 13.39
C LYS A 182 31.85 6.39 13.23
N LEU A 183 31.08 6.24 14.30
CA LEU A 183 29.64 6.51 14.32
C LEU A 183 29.36 7.81 15.07
N ILE A 184 28.60 8.72 14.48
CA ILE A 184 28.13 9.94 15.16
C ILE A 184 26.60 9.89 15.20
N ILE A 185 26.01 10.12 16.38
CA ILE A 185 24.55 10.11 16.56
C ILE A 185 24.08 11.49 17.03
N PHE A 186 23.14 12.06 16.28
CA PHE A 186 22.41 13.28 16.59
C PHE A 186 21.03 12.91 17.12
N LYS A 187 20.93 12.74 18.44
CA LYS A 187 19.65 12.44 19.11
C LYS A 187 18.80 13.71 19.16
N LEU A 188 17.59 13.65 18.61
CA LEU A 188 16.65 14.78 18.69
C LEU A 188 15.76 14.67 19.92
N ASP A 189 15.65 15.76 20.66
CA ASP A 189 14.72 15.86 21.79
C ASP A 189 13.27 15.92 21.30
N LYS A 190 12.48 14.93 21.72
CA LYS A 190 11.04 14.82 21.43
C LYS A 190 10.21 16.01 21.92
N ASN A 191 10.69 16.75 22.91
CA ASN A 191 10.01 17.93 23.45
C ASN A 191 10.20 19.16 22.54
N LYS A 192 11.26 19.19 21.73
CA LYS A 192 11.65 20.34 20.89
C LYS A 192 11.48 20.09 19.39
N PHE A 193 11.59 18.83 18.97
CA PHE A 193 11.64 18.43 17.57
C PHE A 193 10.62 17.33 17.27
N LYS A 194 10.27 17.21 15.99
CA LYS A 194 9.41 16.17 15.43
C LYS A 194 10.27 15.16 14.66
N VAL A 195 9.71 13.97 14.42
CA VAL A 195 10.37 12.93 13.60
C VAL A 195 10.71 13.46 12.19
N LYS A 196 9.86 14.32 11.62
CA LYS A 196 10.12 14.98 10.33
C LYS A 196 11.39 15.86 10.34
N ASP A 197 11.78 16.39 11.49
CA ASP A 197 12.96 17.24 11.60
C ASP A 197 14.26 16.44 11.43
N ALA A 198 14.25 15.13 11.73
CA ALA A 198 15.38 14.24 11.44
C ALA A 198 15.62 14.09 9.93
N LEU A 199 14.55 14.07 9.13
CA LEU A 199 14.64 14.03 7.66
C LEU A 199 15.20 15.34 7.11
N ILE A 200 14.83 16.47 7.70
CA ILE A 200 15.38 17.78 7.30
C ILE A 200 16.88 17.85 7.60
N LEU A 201 17.30 17.39 8.79
CA LEU A 201 18.71 17.35 9.16
C LEU A 201 19.51 16.37 8.28
N GLU A 202 18.96 15.18 7.98
CA GLU A 202 19.57 14.26 7.01
C GLU A 202 19.71 14.92 5.63
N GLN A 203 18.67 15.60 5.13
CA GLN A 203 18.71 16.28 3.83
C GLN A 203 19.78 17.37 3.79
N TYR A 204 19.93 18.15 4.86
CA TYR A 204 20.98 19.15 4.97
C TYR A 204 22.37 18.52 4.78
N HIS A 205 22.63 17.38 5.42
CA HIS A 205 23.90 16.67 5.30
C HIS A 205 24.10 16.03 3.93
N LEU A 206 23.06 15.45 3.31
CA LEU A 206 23.16 14.88 1.96
C LEU A 206 23.62 15.90 0.90
N LEU A 207 23.31 17.18 1.12
CA LEU A 207 23.73 18.30 0.25
C LEU A 207 25.20 18.72 0.45
N ASN A 208 25.92 18.08 1.36
CA ASN A 208 27.36 18.22 1.47
C ASN A 208 28.05 17.11 0.65
N LYS A 209 28.99 17.52 -0.22
CA LYS A 209 29.77 16.63 -1.10
C LYS A 209 30.56 15.54 -0.36
N GLU A 210 30.88 15.75 0.91
CA GLU A 210 31.60 14.78 1.74
C GLU A 210 30.79 13.50 2.04
N PHE A 211 29.46 13.52 1.88
CA PHE A 211 28.59 12.35 2.08
C PHE A 211 28.52 11.47 0.82
N ASP A 212 29.68 10.96 0.41
CA ASP A 212 29.90 10.26 -0.86
C ASP A 212 29.48 8.78 -0.85
N LEU A 213 29.23 8.20 0.33
CA LEU A 213 28.70 6.84 0.49
C LEU A 213 27.18 6.77 0.32
N ASN A 214 26.48 7.90 0.40
CA ASN A 214 25.07 7.99 0.02
C ASN A 214 24.95 8.01 -1.52
N THR A 215 24.24 7.02 -2.07
CA THR A 215 24.02 6.92 -3.52
C THR A 215 22.99 7.93 -4.01
N LEU A 216 21.94 8.18 -3.23
CA LEU A 216 20.96 9.23 -3.48
C LEU A 216 21.27 10.45 -2.62
N LYS A 217 21.06 11.64 -3.18
CA LYS A 217 21.27 12.93 -2.51
C LYS A 217 19.99 13.54 -1.97
N VAL A 218 18.89 12.80 -2.06
CA VAL A 218 17.60 13.16 -1.49
C VAL A 218 17.18 12.15 -0.43
N VAL A 219 16.66 12.63 0.70
CA VAL A 219 16.15 11.77 1.77
C VAL A 219 15.02 10.90 1.27
N ASN A 220 15.11 9.62 1.58
CA ASN A 220 14.01 8.71 1.33
C ASN A 220 13.04 8.80 2.51
N THR A 221 11.95 9.54 2.36
CA THR A 221 10.83 9.55 3.32
C THR A 221 10.08 8.25 3.24
N GLY A 222 10.75 7.16 3.60
CA GLY A 222 10.35 5.77 3.42
C GLY A 222 9.24 5.70 2.41
N SER A 223 9.57 5.86 1.12
CA SER A 223 8.57 5.69 0.09
C SER A 223 7.90 4.36 0.45
N SER A 224 6.64 4.43 0.90
CA SER A 224 5.72 3.50 0.33
C SER A 224 5.97 3.71 -1.15
N LYS A 225 6.78 2.83 -1.77
CA LYS A 225 6.55 2.47 -3.15
C LYS A 225 5.08 2.08 -3.13
N GLY A 226 4.24 3.10 -3.27
CA GLY A 226 2.83 2.96 -3.16
C GLY A 226 2.52 2.10 -4.34
N GLU A 227 1.90 0.95 -4.10
CA GLU A 227 1.21 0.31 -5.21
C GLU A 227 0.22 1.36 -5.70
N SER A 228 0.46 1.89 -6.90
CA SER A 228 -0.41 2.83 -7.58
C SER A 228 -1.77 2.18 -7.74
N VAL A 229 -2.82 2.98 -7.63
CA VAL A 229 -4.18 2.49 -7.77
C VAL A 229 -4.94 3.39 -8.72
N TYR A 230 -5.50 2.77 -9.74
CA TYR A 230 -6.30 3.40 -10.77
C TYR A 230 -7.76 3.01 -10.53
N VAL A 231 -8.64 4.00 -10.50
CA VAL A 231 -10.07 3.85 -10.24
C VAL A 231 -10.81 4.01 -11.56
N TYR A 232 -11.36 2.91 -12.06
CA TYR A 232 -12.08 2.85 -13.32
C TYR A 232 -13.58 2.66 -13.11
N ASP A 233 -14.35 2.91 -14.15
CA ASP A 233 -15.69 2.35 -14.30
C ASP A 233 -15.63 0.82 -14.55
N LEU A 234 -16.79 0.16 -14.60
CA LEU A 234 -16.85 -1.29 -14.77
C LEU A 234 -16.38 -1.77 -16.15
N THR A 235 -16.43 -0.91 -17.17
CA THR A 235 -16.00 -1.26 -18.53
C THR A 235 -14.52 -0.95 -18.78
N CYS A 236 -13.83 -0.36 -17.80
CA CYS A 236 -12.47 0.17 -17.94
C CYS A 236 -12.30 1.24 -19.04
N SER A 237 -13.39 1.77 -19.59
CA SER A 237 -13.34 2.82 -20.63
C SER A 237 -13.02 4.19 -20.05
N THR A 238 -13.34 4.43 -18.77
CA THR A 238 -13.17 5.74 -18.11
C THR A 238 -12.31 5.62 -16.86
N LEU A 239 -11.20 6.36 -16.83
CA LEU A 239 -10.37 6.52 -15.62
C LEU A 239 -10.90 7.69 -14.78
N TYR A 240 -11.47 7.40 -13.61
CA TYR A 240 -11.98 8.43 -12.69
C TYR A 240 -10.87 9.07 -11.86
N TYR A 241 -9.89 8.29 -11.39
CA TYR A 241 -8.82 8.81 -10.53
C TYR A 241 -7.58 7.92 -10.54
N HIS A 242 -6.42 8.53 -10.40
CA HIS A 242 -5.12 7.88 -10.22
C HIS A 242 -4.54 8.29 -8.87
N ALA A 243 -4.24 7.30 -8.03
CA ALA A 243 -3.52 7.48 -6.78
C ALA A 243 -2.11 6.88 -6.91
N SER A 244 -1.09 7.63 -6.52
CA SER A 244 0.30 7.14 -6.45
C SER A 244 0.51 6.09 -5.34
N SER A 245 -0.46 5.94 -4.43
CA SER A 245 -0.41 4.93 -3.37
C SER A 245 -1.78 4.60 -2.78
N LYS A 246 -1.90 3.42 -2.14
CA LYS A 246 -3.05 3.07 -1.29
C LYS A 246 -3.30 4.08 -0.16
N ILE A 247 -2.26 4.76 0.32
CA ILE A 247 -2.37 5.78 1.37
C ILE A 247 -3.01 7.05 0.81
N GLU A 248 -2.61 7.49 -0.38
CA GLU A 248 -3.24 8.60 -1.08
C GLU A 248 -4.71 8.32 -1.35
N LEU A 249 -5.03 7.12 -1.85
CA LEU A 249 -6.40 6.67 -2.08
C LEU A 249 -7.25 6.74 -0.80
N LYS A 250 -6.68 6.39 0.37
CA LYS A 250 -7.33 6.56 1.68
C LYS A 250 -7.56 8.04 2.02
N ARG A 251 -6.59 8.91 1.77
CA ARG A 251 -6.69 10.33 2.12
C ARG A 251 -7.74 11.05 1.27
N VAL A 252 -7.70 10.79 -0.04
CA VAL A 252 -8.50 11.50 -1.05
C VAL A 252 -9.89 10.88 -1.18
N LEU A 253 -9.98 9.58 -1.52
CA LEU A 253 -11.25 8.91 -1.77
C LEU A 253 -11.82 8.17 -0.56
N LYS A 254 -11.14 8.18 0.60
CA LYS A 254 -11.56 7.48 1.84
C LYS A 254 -11.69 5.97 1.68
N VAL A 255 -10.88 5.35 0.81
CA VAL A 255 -10.81 3.89 0.68
C VAL A 255 -9.70 3.35 1.59
N HIS A 256 -10.05 2.49 2.55
CA HIS A 256 -9.06 1.94 3.48
C HIS A 256 -8.07 1.00 2.75
N PRO A 257 -6.77 0.96 3.12
CA PRO A 257 -5.78 0.09 2.47
C PRO A 257 -6.15 -1.39 2.45
N GLU A 258 -6.74 -1.92 3.53
CA GLU A 258 -7.24 -3.30 3.56
C GLU A 258 -8.41 -3.53 2.60
N THR A 259 -9.33 -2.56 2.50
CA THR A 259 -10.41 -2.58 1.51
C THR A 259 -9.84 -2.54 0.10
N CYS A 260 -8.89 -1.65 -0.16
CA CYS A 260 -8.20 -1.57 -1.44
C CYS A 260 -7.54 -2.92 -1.78
N LYS A 261 -6.79 -3.52 -0.85
CA LYS A 261 -6.16 -4.84 -1.05
C LYS A 261 -7.16 -5.94 -1.42
N LYS A 262 -8.38 -5.90 -0.87
CA LYS A 262 -9.44 -6.87 -1.18
C LYS A 262 -9.95 -6.74 -2.62
N TYR A 263 -10.07 -5.51 -3.13
CA TYR A 263 -10.71 -5.24 -4.43
C TYR A 263 -9.71 -5.00 -5.57
N LEU A 264 -8.46 -4.66 -5.25
CA LEU A 264 -7.40 -4.38 -6.22
C LEU A 264 -7.11 -5.63 -7.06
N ASP A 265 -7.15 -5.48 -8.39
CA ASP A 265 -6.95 -6.54 -9.39
C ASP A 265 -7.84 -7.78 -9.18
N SER A 266 -8.93 -7.61 -8.43
CA SER A 266 -9.89 -8.66 -8.15
C SER A 266 -11.02 -8.63 -9.18
N ASN A 267 -11.70 -9.76 -9.36
CA ASN A 267 -12.90 -9.84 -10.20
C ASN A 267 -14.14 -9.26 -9.46
N LEU A 268 -13.93 -8.57 -8.33
CA LEU A 268 -14.99 -7.98 -7.53
C LEU A 268 -14.95 -6.46 -7.66
N PRO A 269 -16.02 -5.83 -8.16
CA PRO A 269 -16.10 -4.38 -8.20
C PRO A 269 -16.24 -3.80 -6.81
N TYR A 270 -15.48 -2.75 -6.52
CA TYR A 270 -15.63 -1.95 -5.32
C TYR A 270 -16.93 -1.13 -5.41
N LEU A 271 -17.77 -1.25 -4.37
CA LEU A 271 -19.10 -0.63 -4.30
C LEU A 271 -20.00 -0.96 -5.51
N ASN A 272 -19.78 -2.13 -6.14
CA ASN A 272 -20.52 -2.57 -7.33
C ASN A 272 -20.50 -1.57 -8.51
N ARG A 273 -19.54 -0.63 -8.54
CA ARG A 273 -19.51 0.44 -9.55
C ARG A 273 -18.11 0.80 -10.02
N PHE A 274 -17.08 0.44 -9.28
CA PHE A 274 -15.71 0.84 -9.55
C PHE A 274 -14.78 -0.37 -9.62
N LEU A 275 -13.87 -0.36 -10.59
CA LEU A 275 -12.75 -1.29 -10.63
C LEU A 275 -11.49 -0.62 -10.08
N LEU A 276 -10.75 -1.34 -9.24
CA LEU A 276 -9.48 -0.90 -8.69
C LEU A 276 -8.38 -1.72 -9.34
N LEU A 277 -7.52 -1.08 -10.12
CA LEU A 277 -6.45 -1.72 -10.87
C LEU A 277 -5.10 -1.15 -10.45
N SER A 278 -4.03 -1.94 -10.47
CA SER A 278 -2.71 -1.49 -10.03
C SER A 278 -1.93 -0.66 -11.08
N GLY A 279 -2.50 -0.46 -12.28
CA GLY A 279 -1.78 -0.01 -13.47
C GLY A 279 -2.73 0.41 -14.57
N LEU A 280 -2.13 1.08 -15.55
CA LEU A 280 -2.85 1.94 -16.48
C LEU A 280 -3.30 1.14 -17.71
N ILE A 281 -4.60 1.20 -17.98
CA ILE A 281 -5.17 0.79 -19.27
C ILE A 281 -5.04 1.98 -20.22
N SER A 282 -4.23 1.82 -21.28
CA SER A 282 -3.91 2.88 -22.24
C SER A 282 -5.10 3.35 -23.08
N THR A 283 -6.11 2.49 -23.26
CA THR A 283 -7.33 2.80 -24.03
C THR A 283 -8.36 3.60 -23.23
N ALA A 284 -8.17 3.75 -21.91
CA ALA A 284 -9.13 4.41 -21.05
C ALA A 284 -9.03 5.94 -21.15
N VAL A 285 -10.18 6.61 -21.30
CA VAL A 285 -10.27 8.07 -21.35
C VAL A 285 -10.33 8.63 -19.93
N LYS A 286 -9.51 9.64 -19.64
CA LYS A 286 -9.53 10.30 -18.33
C LYS A 286 -10.83 11.10 -18.14
N SER A 287 -11.48 10.89 -17.01
CA SER A 287 -12.70 11.62 -16.66
C SER A 287 -12.41 13.09 -16.34
N ASN A 288 -13.30 13.99 -16.79
CA ASN A 288 -13.31 15.41 -16.39
C ASN A 288 -14.01 15.64 -15.03
N MET A 289 -14.33 14.55 -14.31
CA MET A 289 -15.01 14.59 -13.03
C MET A 289 -14.12 15.18 -11.93
N SER A 290 -14.68 16.08 -11.11
CA SER A 290 -13.96 16.61 -9.95
C SER A 290 -13.87 15.58 -8.83
N ILE A 291 -12.76 15.60 -8.10
CA ILE A 291 -12.51 14.70 -6.97
C ILE A 291 -13.60 14.80 -5.87
N PRO A 292 -14.08 15.99 -5.47
CA PRO A 292 -15.17 16.09 -4.50
C PRO A 292 -16.45 15.41 -4.97
N TYR A 293 -16.78 15.52 -6.26
CA TYR A 293 -17.97 14.89 -6.83
C TYR A 293 -17.83 13.37 -6.89
N LEU A 294 -16.65 12.85 -7.29
CA LEU A 294 -16.35 11.42 -7.24
C LEU A 294 -16.46 10.86 -5.80
N LEU A 295 -15.97 11.61 -4.82
CA LEU A 295 -16.08 11.24 -3.41
C LEU A 295 -17.54 11.20 -2.94
N ASP A 296 -18.37 12.16 -3.33
CA ASP A 296 -19.81 12.18 -3.03
C ASP A 296 -20.53 10.94 -3.62
N ILE A 297 -20.24 10.59 -4.88
CA ILE A 297 -20.77 9.36 -5.50
C ILE A 297 -20.35 8.14 -4.68
N MET A 298 -19.06 8.01 -4.36
CA MET A 298 -18.57 6.88 -3.55
C MET A 298 -19.20 6.83 -2.16
N GLN A 299 -19.46 7.97 -1.52
CA GLN A 299 -20.13 8.01 -0.21
C GLN A 299 -21.58 7.55 -0.31
N LYS A 300 -22.33 8.00 -1.33
CA LYS A 300 -23.70 7.52 -1.59
C LYS A 300 -23.73 6.01 -1.82
N GLU A 301 -22.80 5.48 -2.62
CA GLU A 301 -22.71 4.03 -2.85
C GLU A 301 -22.29 3.24 -1.59
N ARG A 302 -21.41 3.79 -0.74
CA ARG A 302 -21.13 3.19 0.58
C ARG A 302 -22.37 3.14 1.46
N GLN A 303 -23.16 4.21 1.50
CA GLN A 303 -24.40 4.26 2.26
C GLN A 303 -25.41 3.24 1.74
N LYS A 304 -25.58 3.12 0.41
CA LYS A 304 -26.41 2.06 -0.21
C LYS A 304 -25.90 0.66 0.11
N THR A 305 -24.59 0.42 0.03
CA THR A 305 -24.00 -0.88 0.36
C THR A 305 -24.19 -1.20 1.84
N TYR A 306 -24.05 -0.21 2.72
CA TYR A 306 -24.29 -0.37 4.15
C TYR A 306 -25.77 -0.64 4.45
N THR A 307 -26.70 0.08 3.82
CA THR A 307 -28.15 -0.18 3.98
C THR A 307 -28.55 -1.54 3.42
N LEU A 308 -27.96 -1.98 2.31
CA LEU A 308 -28.11 -3.35 1.78
C LEU A 308 -27.50 -4.40 2.72
N GLY A 309 -26.33 -4.13 3.30
CA GLY A 309 -25.64 -5.01 4.25
C GLY A 309 -26.27 -5.04 5.65
N THR A 310 -27.00 -3.99 6.04
CA THR A 310 -27.77 -3.90 7.30
C THR A 310 -29.22 -4.33 7.17
N ARG A 311 -29.73 -4.60 5.95
CA ARG A 311 -30.94 -5.41 5.75
C ARG A 311 -30.65 -6.83 6.23
N ARG A 312 -30.83 -7.07 7.55
CA ARG A 312 -30.76 -8.39 8.18
C ARG A 312 -31.73 -9.41 7.56
N ASN A 313 -32.69 -8.93 6.77
CA ASN A 313 -33.73 -9.68 6.11
C ASN A 313 -33.68 -9.40 4.60
N ILE A 314 -32.87 -10.16 3.86
CA ILE A 314 -32.94 -10.19 2.39
C ILE A 314 -34.21 -10.99 2.04
N PRO A 315 -35.18 -10.40 1.31
CA PRO A 315 -36.38 -11.13 0.97
C PRO A 315 -36.06 -12.34 0.08
N VAL A 316 -36.80 -13.42 0.30
CA VAL A 316 -36.63 -14.70 -0.39
C VAL A 316 -37.89 -14.99 -1.19
N ILE A 317 -37.69 -15.35 -2.44
CA ILE A 317 -38.72 -15.84 -3.33
C ILE A 317 -38.61 -17.36 -3.36
N LEU A 318 -39.71 -18.06 -3.11
CA LEU A 318 -39.79 -19.52 -3.15
C LEU A 318 -40.75 -19.92 -4.26
N GLU A 319 -40.23 -20.62 -5.24
CA GLU A 319 -40.94 -21.10 -6.42
C GLU A 319 -41.28 -22.59 -6.21
N ILE A 320 -42.56 -22.94 -6.32
CA ILE A 320 -43.05 -24.31 -6.17
C ILE A 320 -42.98 -24.99 -7.54
N LYS A 321 -42.07 -25.95 -7.70
CA LYS A 321 -41.89 -26.72 -8.93
C LYS A 321 -42.93 -27.83 -9.05
N ASP A 322 -43.15 -28.27 -10.28
CA ASP A 322 -44.06 -29.37 -10.62
C ASP A 322 -43.65 -30.68 -9.92
N GLY A 323 -44.65 -31.46 -9.49
CA GLY A 323 -44.47 -32.68 -8.70
C GLY A 323 -44.14 -32.46 -7.22
N ASN A 324 -44.48 -31.30 -6.65
CA ASN A 324 -44.32 -31.05 -5.21
C ASN A 324 -45.43 -31.77 -4.42
N THR A 325 -45.07 -32.63 -3.48
CA THR A 325 -46.04 -33.42 -2.68
C THR A 325 -46.48 -32.75 -1.38
N TYR A 326 -45.98 -31.55 -1.08
CA TYR A 326 -46.22 -30.84 0.19
C TYR A 326 -47.22 -29.69 0.07
N VAL A 327 -47.56 -29.28 -1.14
CA VAL A 327 -48.49 -28.18 -1.43
C VAL A 327 -49.19 -28.43 -2.76
N ASP A 328 -50.51 -28.22 -2.78
CA ASP A 328 -51.38 -28.50 -3.94
C ASP A 328 -51.33 -27.41 -5.03
N SER A 329 -50.49 -26.39 -4.86
CA SER A 329 -50.45 -25.17 -5.67
C SER A 329 -49.16 -25.04 -6.50
N TRP A 330 -48.94 -25.96 -7.44
CA TRP A 330 -47.76 -25.94 -8.31
C TRP A 330 -47.70 -24.69 -9.20
N GLY A 331 -46.50 -24.17 -9.47
CA GLY A 331 -46.30 -22.97 -10.27
C GLY A 331 -46.51 -21.64 -9.52
N GLN A 332 -46.94 -21.68 -8.25
CA GLN A 332 -47.02 -20.47 -7.42
C GLN A 332 -45.65 -20.05 -6.89
N THR A 333 -45.51 -18.73 -6.72
CA THR A 333 -44.32 -18.10 -6.17
C THR A 333 -44.68 -17.39 -4.87
N LEU A 334 -44.08 -17.83 -3.76
CA LEU A 334 -44.26 -17.23 -2.44
C LEU A 334 -43.13 -16.22 -2.17
N LYS A 335 -43.49 -15.10 -1.54
CA LYS A 335 -42.54 -14.03 -1.17
C LYS A 335 -42.42 -13.95 0.34
N PHE A 336 -41.19 -14.06 0.83
CA PHE A 336 -40.84 -13.94 2.22
C PHE A 336 -39.98 -12.70 2.42
N ASP A 337 -40.17 -12.01 3.53
CA ASP A 337 -39.35 -10.86 3.92
C ASP A 337 -37.91 -11.25 4.31
N SER A 338 -37.65 -12.52 4.65
CA SER A 338 -36.34 -13.01 5.07
C SER A 338 -36.11 -14.49 4.78
N LEU A 339 -34.85 -14.93 4.86
CA LEU A 339 -34.50 -16.34 4.86
C LEU A 339 -35.06 -17.09 6.09
N THR A 340 -35.20 -16.41 7.23
CA THR A 340 -35.73 -17.02 8.46
C THR A 340 -37.20 -17.37 8.31
N THR A 341 -38.00 -16.47 7.75
CA THR A 341 -39.44 -16.66 7.55
C THR A 341 -39.72 -17.71 6.49
N CYS A 342 -38.90 -17.78 5.44
CA CYS A 342 -38.92 -18.89 4.48
C CYS A 342 -38.62 -20.24 5.14
N ILE A 343 -37.61 -20.32 6.04
CA ILE A 343 -37.29 -21.55 6.77
C ILE A 343 -38.42 -21.96 7.73
N ASN A 344 -39.06 -20.99 8.39
CA ASN A 344 -40.19 -21.29 9.28
C ASN A 344 -41.36 -21.86 8.47
N TYR A 345 -41.69 -21.28 7.32
CA TYR A 345 -42.69 -21.83 6.42
C TYR A 345 -42.39 -23.28 6.00
N LEU A 346 -41.14 -23.56 5.59
CA LEU A 346 -40.72 -24.93 5.26
C LEU A 346 -40.84 -25.87 6.47
N ARG A 347 -40.52 -25.39 7.68
CA ARG A 347 -40.64 -26.16 8.92
C ARG A 347 -42.10 -26.49 9.25
N ASP A 348 -43.02 -25.55 9.01
CA ASP A 348 -44.45 -25.74 9.23
C ASP A 348 -45.02 -26.81 8.28
N LEU A 349 -44.40 -27.00 7.09
CA LEU A 349 -44.68 -28.11 6.17
C LEU A 349 -43.99 -29.43 6.55
N GLY A 350 -43.31 -29.50 7.70
CA GLY A 350 -42.55 -30.67 8.15
C GLY A 350 -41.14 -30.81 7.53
N LEU A 351 -40.68 -29.82 6.76
CA LEU A 351 -39.37 -29.83 6.11
C LEU A 351 -38.33 -29.09 6.95
N ILE A 352 -37.34 -29.83 7.47
CA ILE A 352 -36.27 -29.26 8.29
C ILE A 352 -35.04 -28.99 7.44
N ILE A 353 -34.68 -27.71 7.31
CA ILE A 353 -33.43 -27.27 6.67
C ILE A 353 -32.67 -26.25 7.52
N LYS A 354 -31.35 -26.41 7.64
CA LYS A 354 -30.48 -25.44 8.29
C LYS A 354 -30.35 -24.18 7.43
N ARG A 355 -30.27 -23.01 8.07
CA ARG A 355 -30.11 -21.71 7.40
C ARG A 355 -28.94 -21.66 6.43
N GLU A 356 -27.80 -22.19 6.83
CA GLU A 356 -26.59 -22.23 6.01
C GLU A 356 -26.77 -23.11 4.77
N THR A 357 -27.45 -24.24 4.92
CA THR A 357 -27.75 -25.17 3.82
C THR A 357 -28.70 -24.54 2.80
N LEU A 358 -29.78 -23.90 3.25
CA LEU A 358 -30.70 -23.21 2.34
C LEU A 358 -30.01 -22.04 1.62
N SER A 359 -29.18 -21.27 2.33
CA SER A 359 -28.37 -20.21 1.71
C SER A 359 -27.39 -20.76 0.65
N LYS A 360 -26.79 -21.94 0.90
CA LYS A 360 -25.96 -22.63 -0.09
C LYS A 360 -26.79 -23.03 -1.31
N TYR A 361 -27.98 -23.59 -1.10
CA TYR A 361 -28.86 -24.05 -2.18
C TYR A 361 -29.34 -22.89 -3.06
N ILE A 362 -29.67 -21.74 -2.48
CA ILE A 362 -30.00 -20.51 -3.22
C ILE A 362 -28.83 -20.09 -4.12
N LYS A 363 -27.58 -20.19 -3.64
CA LYS A 363 -26.38 -19.78 -4.41
C LYS A 363 -26.07 -20.69 -5.59
N ILE A 364 -26.35 -21.98 -5.46
CA ILE A 364 -26.10 -22.99 -6.51
C ILE A 364 -27.37 -23.32 -7.30
N GLU A 365 -28.44 -22.56 -7.09
CA GLU A 365 -29.77 -22.77 -7.69
C GLU A 365 -30.30 -24.21 -7.57
N LYS A 366 -29.99 -24.86 -6.44
CA LYS A 366 -30.39 -26.25 -6.19
C LYS A 366 -31.80 -26.32 -5.60
N GLU A 367 -32.60 -27.22 -6.16
CA GLU A 367 -33.94 -27.53 -5.66
C GLU A 367 -33.88 -28.27 -4.31
N PHE A 368 -34.83 -27.95 -3.43
CA PHE A 368 -35.06 -28.63 -2.16
C PHE A 368 -36.50 -29.14 -2.12
N TYR A 369 -36.72 -30.45 -2.23
CA TYR A 369 -38.07 -31.04 -2.28
C TYR A 369 -39.01 -30.32 -3.27
N LYS A 370 -38.53 -30.05 -4.49
CA LYS A 370 -39.27 -29.29 -5.52
C LYS A 370 -39.65 -27.86 -5.11
N PHE A 371 -38.94 -27.27 -4.14
CA PHE A 371 -38.91 -25.84 -3.88
C PHE A 371 -37.60 -25.24 -4.40
N LEU A 372 -37.69 -24.20 -5.22
CA LEU A 372 -36.55 -23.43 -5.68
C LEU A 372 -36.57 -22.05 -5.00
N CYS A 373 -35.59 -21.80 -4.14
CA CYS A 373 -35.47 -20.53 -3.42
C CYS A 373 -34.48 -19.60 -4.14
N LYS A 374 -34.85 -18.32 -4.26
CA LYS A 374 -34.05 -17.24 -4.87
C LYS A 374 -34.09 -16.00 -3.96
N TYR A 375 -33.01 -15.22 -3.91
CA TYR A 375 -33.09 -13.90 -3.26
C TYR A 375 -33.83 -12.93 -4.18
N SER A 376 -34.73 -12.10 -3.64
CA SER A 376 -35.51 -11.14 -4.44
C SER A 376 -34.67 -10.00 -5.03
N TYR A 377 -33.48 -9.78 -4.49
CA TYR A 377 -32.51 -8.81 -4.97
C TYR A 377 -31.19 -9.52 -5.25
N ASN A 378 -30.95 -9.90 -6.50
CA ASN A 378 -29.61 -10.15 -6.97
C ASN A 378 -28.95 -8.80 -7.25
N SER A 379 -28.35 -8.18 -6.23
CA SER A 379 -27.51 -6.99 -6.42
C SER A 379 -26.14 -7.37 -7.00
N LYS A 380 -26.11 -8.20 -8.04
CA LYS A 380 -24.94 -8.26 -8.91
C LYS A 380 -25.05 -7.02 -9.82
N PRO A 381 -23.98 -6.23 -9.96
CA PRO A 381 -24.02 -5.11 -10.89
C PRO A 381 -24.33 -5.63 -12.30
N ASP A 382 -24.99 -4.80 -13.10
CA ASP A 382 -25.15 -5.06 -14.53
C ASP A 382 -23.76 -5.35 -15.12
N ASN A 383 -23.67 -6.35 -15.99
CA ASN A 383 -22.44 -6.79 -16.67
C ASN A 383 -21.37 -7.44 -15.75
N PHE A 384 -21.75 -8.00 -14.59
CA PHE A 384 -20.80 -8.69 -13.68
C PHE A 384 -20.01 -9.84 -14.34
N GLU A 385 -20.60 -10.54 -15.32
CA GLU A 385 -19.89 -11.58 -16.08
C GLU A 385 -18.82 -11.00 -17.01
N GLU A 386 -19.11 -9.84 -17.63
CA GLU A 386 -18.17 -9.10 -18.49
C GLU A 386 -17.00 -8.54 -17.67
N VAL A 387 -17.24 -8.10 -16.43
CA VAL A 387 -16.18 -7.64 -15.50
C VAL A 387 -15.14 -8.74 -15.26
N GLY A 388 -15.57 -10.01 -15.14
CA GLY A 388 -14.65 -11.14 -15.00
C GLY A 388 -13.73 -11.29 -16.22
N LEU A 389 -14.31 -11.20 -17.42
CA LEU A 389 -13.58 -11.30 -18.69
C LEU A 389 -12.58 -10.14 -18.86
N ILE A 390 -12.99 -8.90 -18.55
CA ILE A 390 -12.13 -7.71 -18.63
C ILE A 390 -10.91 -7.85 -17.71
N ILE A 391 -11.11 -8.33 -16.48
CA ILE A 391 -10.01 -8.53 -15.52
C ILE A 391 -9.07 -9.64 -15.97
N ASP A 392 -9.58 -10.71 -16.57
CA ASP A 392 -8.75 -11.80 -17.07
C ASP A 392 -7.94 -11.38 -18.30
N GLU A 393 -8.50 -10.57 -19.20
CA GLU A 393 -7.79 -9.96 -20.33
C GLU A 393 -6.71 -8.98 -19.85
N TYR A 394 -7.05 -8.08 -18.93
CA TYR A 394 -6.12 -7.19 -18.26
C TYR A 394 -4.93 -7.95 -17.63
N LYS A 395 -5.20 -9.06 -16.93
CA LYS A 395 -4.15 -9.90 -16.33
C LYS A 395 -3.26 -10.57 -17.37
N LYS A 396 -3.77 -10.86 -18.57
CA LYS A 396 -2.96 -11.39 -19.69
C LYS A 396 -2.05 -10.32 -20.24
N LEU A 397 -2.60 -9.16 -20.61
CA LEU A 397 -1.84 -8.02 -21.15
C LEU A 397 -0.74 -7.55 -20.17
N TRP A 398 -1.07 -7.49 -18.88
CA TRP A 398 -0.09 -7.08 -17.89
C TRP A 398 1.03 -8.11 -17.67
N LYS A 399 0.74 -9.41 -17.78
CA LYS A 399 1.79 -10.44 -17.71
C LYS A 399 2.78 -10.34 -18.87
N GLU A 400 2.36 -9.81 -20.02
CA GLU A 400 3.22 -9.58 -21.18
C GLU A 400 4.11 -8.35 -20.98
N ASP A 401 3.60 -7.27 -20.37
CA ASP A 401 4.39 -6.06 -20.05
C ASP A 401 5.36 -6.24 -18.85
N LEU A 402 5.14 -7.23 -17.98
CA LEU A 402 6.01 -7.56 -16.84
C LEU A 402 7.06 -8.63 -17.14
N ALA A 403 7.47 -8.81 -18.39
CA ALA A 403 8.58 -9.68 -18.77
C ALA A 403 9.97 -9.18 -18.28
N VAL A 404 10.08 -8.54 -17.11
CA VAL A 404 11.34 -8.44 -16.35
C VAL A 404 11.01 -8.44 -14.85
N ILE A 405 11.76 -9.25 -14.10
CA ILE A 405 11.70 -9.55 -12.67
C ILE A 405 10.71 -10.70 -12.34
N PRO A 406 11.18 -11.96 -12.43
CA PRO A 406 10.52 -13.04 -11.73
C PRO A 406 10.49 -12.67 -10.24
N LYS A 407 9.29 -12.56 -9.66
CA LYS A 407 9.16 -12.72 -8.22
C LYS A 407 9.68 -14.12 -7.91
N VAL A 408 10.94 -14.20 -7.46
CA VAL A 408 11.55 -15.44 -7.00
C VAL A 408 10.63 -16.02 -5.95
N ASN A 409 9.95 -17.09 -6.33
CA ASN A 409 9.12 -17.89 -5.44
C ASN A 409 10.10 -18.42 -4.37
N GLN A 410 10.08 -17.84 -3.17
CA GLN A 410 11.01 -18.19 -2.07
C GLN A 410 10.94 -19.67 -1.65
N LYS A 411 10.09 -20.48 -2.27
CA LYS A 411 9.97 -21.93 -2.04
C LYS A 411 10.99 -22.78 -2.81
N ASN A 412 11.62 -22.24 -3.87
CA ASN A 412 12.52 -22.99 -4.76
C ASN A 412 13.87 -22.28 -4.88
N LYS A 413 14.51 -21.97 -3.74
CA LYS A 413 15.92 -21.56 -3.76
C LYS A 413 16.78 -22.81 -3.86
N PRO A 414 17.79 -22.84 -4.75
CA PRO A 414 18.75 -23.93 -4.79
C PRO A 414 19.47 -24.06 -3.45
N ILE A 415 19.77 -25.30 -3.05
CA ILE A 415 20.44 -25.64 -1.81
C ILE A 415 21.78 -26.26 -2.15
N LEU A 416 22.85 -25.64 -1.67
CA LEU A 416 24.19 -26.23 -1.67
C LEU A 416 24.36 -27.08 -0.40
N VAL A 417 24.71 -28.34 -0.59
CA VAL A 417 25.02 -29.28 0.50
C VAL A 417 26.51 -29.59 0.47
N LYS A 418 27.19 -29.36 1.60
CA LYS A 418 28.59 -29.73 1.81
C LYS A 418 28.70 -30.82 2.86
N GLY A 419 29.52 -31.85 2.63
CA GLY A 419 29.66 -33.00 3.53
C GLY A 419 31.12 -33.39 3.79
N PRO A 420 31.34 -34.52 4.49
CA PRO A 420 32.68 -35.08 4.67
C PRO A 420 33.28 -35.51 3.32
N ALA A 421 34.62 -35.50 3.22
CA ALA A 421 35.38 -35.91 2.03
C ALA A 421 35.08 -35.09 0.76
N ASP A 422 35.11 -33.75 0.87
CA ASP A 422 34.91 -32.79 -0.23
C ASP A 422 33.59 -32.93 -0.99
N PHE A 423 32.60 -33.61 -0.41
CA PHE A 423 31.27 -33.72 -0.98
C PHE A 423 30.65 -32.32 -1.08
N SER A 424 30.31 -31.90 -2.30
CA SER A 424 29.63 -30.65 -2.58
C SER A 424 28.62 -30.88 -3.71
N LYS A 425 27.33 -30.72 -3.40
CA LYS A 425 26.26 -30.95 -4.38
C LYS A 425 25.15 -29.91 -4.24
N GLU A 426 24.70 -29.42 -5.38
CA GLU A 426 23.59 -28.47 -5.48
C GLU A 426 22.28 -29.20 -5.79
N PHE A 427 21.20 -28.74 -5.17
CA PHE A 427 19.85 -29.24 -5.38
C PHE A 427 18.94 -28.08 -5.74
N GLU A 428 18.13 -28.23 -6.78
CA GLU A 428 17.22 -27.18 -7.23
C GLU A 428 16.10 -26.90 -6.21
N THR A 429 15.67 -27.93 -5.47
CA THR A 429 14.59 -27.78 -4.49
C THR A 429 14.87 -28.53 -3.19
N ILE A 430 14.17 -28.09 -2.14
CA ILE A 430 14.09 -28.79 -0.83
C ILE A 430 13.66 -30.24 -0.98
N THR A 431 12.74 -30.53 -1.91
CA THR A 431 12.22 -31.88 -2.10
C THR A 431 13.30 -32.79 -2.65
N ASP A 432 14.13 -32.30 -3.57
CA ASP A 432 15.22 -33.07 -4.18
C ASP A 432 16.34 -33.32 -3.17
N THR A 433 16.64 -32.33 -2.32
CA THR A 433 17.55 -32.53 -1.18
C THR A 433 17.04 -33.64 -0.26
N ILE A 434 15.75 -33.61 0.11
CA ILE A 434 15.17 -34.64 1.01
C ILE A 434 15.25 -36.04 0.38
N LYS A 435 14.85 -36.19 -0.89
CA LYS A 435 14.91 -37.46 -1.61
C LYS A 435 16.33 -38.02 -1.70
N TYR A 436 17.31 -37.16 -1.95
CA TYR A 436 18.71 -37.58 -1.96
C TYR A 436 19.16 -38.11 -0.59
N PHE A 437 18.85 -37.40 0.50
CA PHE A 437 19.20 -37.84 1.84
C PHE A 437 18.48 -39.13 2.24
N GLU A 438 17.23 -39.32 1.80
CA GLU A 438 16.53 -40.61 1.94
C GLU A 438 17.25 -41.74 1.19
N SER A 439 17.77 -41.48 -0.02
CA SER A 439 18.51 -42.48 -0.82
C SER A 439 19.83 -42.94 -0.19
N ILE A 440 20.48 -42.07 0.61
CA ILE A 440 21.68 -42.42 1.39
C ILE A 440 21.35 -42.82 2.84
N ASN A 441 20.09 -43.22 3.09
CA ASN A 441 19.58 -43.71 4.37
C ASN A 441 19.69 -42.71 5.54
N ILE A 442 19.68 -41.41 5.22
CA ILE A 442 19.66 -40.31 6.20
C ILE A 442 18.28 -39.67 6.24
N LYS A 443 17.56 -39.87 7.35
CA LYS A 443 16.22 -39.29 7.56
C LYS A 443 16.26 -37.76 7.73
N LEU A 444 16.11 -37.03 6.63
CA LEU A 444 16.05 -35.57 6.59
C LEU A 444 14.61 -35.13 6.28
N ASN A 445 13.93 -34.46 7.21
CA ASN A 445 12.59 -33.91 6.93
C ASN A 445 12.65 -32.40 6.68
N ARG A 446 11.59 -31.88 6.04
CA ARG A 446 11.49 -30.46 5.65
C ARG A 446 11.68 -29.50 6.82
N LYS A 447 11.11 -29.82 8.00
CA LYS A 447 11.22 -28.99 9.19
C LYS A 447 12.67 -28.90 9.69
N TYR A 448 13.38 -30.02 9.74
CA TYR A 448 14.78 -30.07 10.14
C TYR A 448 15.67 -29.36 9.13
N LEU A 449 15.49 -29.58 7.83
CA LEU A 449 16.27 -28.91 6.80
C LEU A 449 16.16 -27.37 6.90
N TYR A 450 14.96 -26.83 7.12
CA TYR A 450 14.77 -25.39 7.35
C TYR A 450 15.50 -24.88 8.60
N VAL A 451 15.51 -25.65 9.69
CA VAL A 451 16.23 -25.28 10.91
C VAL A 451 17.74 -25.23 10.67
N GLN A 452 18.30 -26.18 9.91
CA GLN A 452 19.73 -26.19 9.62
C GLN A 452 20.15 -25.10 8.63
N LEU A 453 19.34 -24.85 7.60
CA LEU A 453 19.53 -23.73 6.68
C LEU A 453 19.52 -22.37 7.39
N LYS A 454 18.78 -22.25 8.50
CA LYS A 454 18.70 -21.01 9.29
C LYS A 454 19.83 -20.87 10.30
N ASN A 455 20.21 -21.97 10.96
CA ASN A 455 21.13 -21.93 12.10
C ASN A 455 22.58 -22.27 11.71
N GLY A 456 22.82 -22.74 10.48
CA GLY A 456 24.16 -23.06 9.95
C GLY A 456 24.85 -24.25 10.63
N LYS A 457 24.12 -25.05 11.41
CA LYS A 457 24.69 -26.19 12.14
C LYS A 457 24.74 -27.44 11.25
N PRO A 458 25.77 -28.29 11.41
CA PRO A 458 25.85 -29.52 10.66
C PRO A 458 24.77 -30.51 11.11
N TYR A 459 24.21 -31.25 10.16
CA TYR A 459 23.32 -32.38 10.42
C TYR A 459 23.96 -33.65 9.85
N LYS A 460 24.32 -34.58 10.76
CA LYS A 460 25.01 -35.83 10.43
C LYS A 460 26.25 -35.62 9.54
N GLY A 461 27.03 -34.57 9.81
CA GLY A 461 28.24 -34.23 9.06
C GLY A 461 28.02 -33.38 7.81
N TYR A 462 26.77 -33.04 7.46
CA TYR A 462 26.45 -32.22 6.29
C TYR A 462 25.99 -30.81 6.68
N TYR A 463 26.44 -29.81 5.92
CA TYR A 463 26.05 -28.41 6.00
C TYR A 463 25.16 -28.04 4.83
N PHE A 464 24.18 -27.17 5.08
CA PHE A 464 23.16 -26.76 4.11
C PHE A 464 23.16 -25.25 3.97
N TYR A 465 23.25 -24.75 2.74
CA TYR A 465 23.28 -23.33 2.42
C TYR A 465 22.25 -23.01 1.33
N TYR A 466 21.59 -21.86 1.44
CA TYR A 466 20.88 -21.30 0.29
C TYR A 466 21.90 -20.66 -0.66
N LEU A 467 21.74 -20.93 -1.96
CA LEU A 467 22.41 -20.16 -3.01
C LEU A 467 21.65 -18.85 -3.31
#